data_AF-A0A8B8IRN6-F1
#
_entry.id   AF-A0A8B8IRN6-F1
#
_cell.length_a   1.000
_cell.length_b   1.000
_cell.length_c   1.000
_cell.angle_alpha   90.00
_cell.angle_beta   90.00
_cell.angle_gamma   90.00
#
_symmetry.space_group_name_H-M   'P 1'
#
loop_
_entity.id
_entity.type
_entity.pdbx_description
1 polymer ?
#
loop_
_entity_poly.entity_id
_entity_poly.type
_entity_poly.pdbx_seq_one_letter_code
_entity_poly.pdbx_strand_id
1 'polypeptide(L)'
;MKVIKLFEIHDAGACVVRLAETAISIADKDDPNLAMFQWVVFKWHLSGGRVSRALSAAAANPAPHARAAAAAALLSALAERKQLGALVACGALAAEAERAAAARAKLHDPHPHNPYYDFLYALHVSRHHYRKAAAVMYERAARCQAERGGARRRWLAAALTCLRLARPEHAFLARPAPPSPSATDALQVIGPEDLAAELREEVPESLDPVQQALLRNENIDFEVLYPKLKMANAETLLAVTKRAISTGQFFPRWFLQRFMEVECDTCVRALLRGGRALEAAELCCEALRRAACALQPAAPQPRASPLALADLLLLELAQQPRHAQNAHAAQVYNELKSVIEEYTKVIIRTSDDMKLAQIKYPVMNQSN
;
A
#
# COMPACT_ATOMS: atom_id res chain seq x y z
N MET A 1 13.13 2.78 -42.98
CA MET A 1 13.60 2.34 -41.65
C MET A 1 15.02 2.82 -41.32
N LYS A 2 16.09 2.42 -42.04
CA LYS A 2 17.49 2.77 -41.71
C LYS A 2 17.74 4.28 -41.50
N VAL A 3 17.14 5.12 -42.35
CA VAL A 3 17.24 6.60 -42.27
C VAL A 3 16.57 7.15 -41.01
N ILE A 4 15.42 6.61 -40.60
CA ILE A 4 14.71 7.02 -39.37
C ILE A 4 15.61 6.78 -38.15
N LYS A 5 16.21 5.58 -38.02
CA LYS A 5 17.12 5.27 -36.91
C LYS A 5 18.33 6.20 -36.86
N LEU A 6 18.86 6.61 -38.02
CA LEU A 6 19.97 7.55 -38.07
C LEU A 6 19.57 8.92 -37.50
N PHE A 7 18.42 9.45 -37.88
CA PHE A 7 17.93 10.72 -37.35
C PHE A 7 17.50 10.64 -35.87
N GLU A 8 17.08 9.47 -35.38
CA GLU A 8 16.85 9.25 -33.95
C GLU A 8 18.14 9.37 -33.13
N ILE A 9 19.28 8.91 -33.65
CA ILE A 9 20.59 9.02 -32.98
C ILE A 9 21.03 10.49 -32.87
N HIS A 10 20.68 11.32 -33.84
CA HIS A 10 21.04 12.74 -33.88
C HIS A 10 19.98 13.67 -33.26
N ASP A 11 19.00 13.13 -32.52
CA ASP A 11 17.90 13.88 -31.86
C ASP A 11 17.11 14.83 -32.78
N ALA A 12 17.07 14.51 -34.08
CA ALA A 12 16.41 15.32 -35.10
C ALA A 12 14.92 14.96 -35.21
N GLY A 13 14.17 15.12 -34.11
CA GLY A 13 12.80 14.63 -33.96
C GLY A 13 11.80 15.12 -35.02
N ALA A 14 11.95 16.35 -35.54
CA ALA A 14 11.08 16.87 -36.59
C ALA A 14 11.27 16.13 -37.93
N CYS A 15 12.53 15.79 -38.27
CA CYS A 15 12.85 15.02 -39.47
C CYS A 15 12.37 13.57 -39.32
N VAL A 16 12.53 12.98 -38.13
CA VAL A 16 12.03 11.63 -37.82
C VAL A 16 10.53 11.53 -38.03
N VAL A 17 9.75 12.46 -37.47
CA VAL A 17 8.28 12.47 -37.62
C VAL A 17 7.88 12.58 -39.09
N ARG A 18 8.44 13.54 -39.84
CA ARG A 18 8.12 13.74 -41.27
C ARG A 18 8.42 12.51 -42.12
N LEU A 19 9.58 11.89 -41.91
CA LEU A 19 9.95 10.67 -42.62
C LEU A 19 9.03 9.51 -42.29
N ALA A 20 8.65 9.36 -41.02
CA ALA A 20 7.73 8.31 -40.59
C ALA A 20 6.30 8.53 -41.12
N GLU A 21 5.77 9.76 -41.09
CA GLU A 21 4.48 10.12 -41.69
C GLU A 21 4.47 9.88 -43.21
N THR A 22 5.57 10.22 -43.90
CA THR A 22 5.72 9.94 -45.33
C THR A 22 5.72 8.45 -45.61
N ALA A 23 6.46 7.66 -44.80
CA ALA A 23 6.45 6.20 -44.91
C ALA A 23 5.06 5.61 -44.65
N ILE A 24 4.31 6.13 -43.66
CA ILE A 24 2.92 5.72 -43.39
C ILE A 24 2.01 6.02 -44.59
N SER A 25 2.18 7.17 -45.27
CA SER A 25 1.34 7.55 -46.41
C SER A 25 1.56 6.71 -47.67
N ILE A 26 2.74 6.09 -47.80
CA ILE A 26 3.13 5.28 -48.95
C ILE A 26 2.94 3.77 -48.67
N ALA A 27 3.02 3.36 -47.41
CA ALA A 27 2.91 1.97 -47.01
C ALA A 27 1.49 1.41 -47.22
N ASP A 28 1.43 0.14 -47.64
CA ASP A 28 0.18 -0.61 -47.69
C ASP A 28 -0.38 -0.87 -46.28
N LYS A 29 -1.69 -1.11 -46.19
CA LYS A 29 -2.38 -1.36 -44.90
C LYS A 29 -1.82 -2.57 -44.15
N ASP A 30 -1.29 -3.54 -44.89
CA ASP A 30 -0.74 -4.79 -44.37
C ASP A 30 0.80 -4.76 -44.23
N ASP A 31 1.43 -3.59 -44.39
CA ASP A 31 2.89 -3.46 -44.20
C ASP A 31 3.26 -3.80 -42.74
N PRO A 32 4.14 -4.79 -42.50
CA PRO A 32 4.54 -5.20 -41.15
C PRO A 32 5.23 -4.07 -40.35
N ASN A 33 5.79 -3.07 -41.02
CA ASN A 33 6.47 -1.93 -40.39
C ASN A 33 5.52 -0.80 -40.02
N LEU A 34 4.24 -0.83 -40.44
CA LEU A 34 3.29 0.25 -40.19
C LEU A 34 3.12 0.51 -38.68
N ALA A 35 3.06 -0.55 -37.88
CA ALA A 35 3.01 -0.47 -36.42
C ALA A 35 4.24 0.22 -35.83
N MET A 36 5.43 -0.02 -36.39
CA MET A 36 6.68 0.62 -35.97
C MET A 36 6.67 2.11 -36.32
N PHE A 37 6.25 2.48 -37.54
CA PHE A 37 6.19 3.89 -37.93
C PHE A 37 5.21 4.68 -37.06
N GLN A 38 4.03 4.13 -36.80
CA GLN A 38 3.05 4.74 -35.89
C GLN A 38 3.60 4.89 -34.46
N TRP A 39 4.36 3.89 -33.98
CA TRP A 39 5.02 3.97 -32.68
C TRP A 39 6.07 5.09 -32.62
N VAL A 40 6.89 5.25 -33.67
CA VAL A 40 7.90 6.31 -33.76
C VAL A 40 7.21 7.68 -33.73
N VAL A 41 6.21 7.91 -34.57
CA VAL A 41 5.44 9.16 -34.61
C VAL A 41 4.81 9.46 -33.23
N PHE A 42 4.20 8.45 -32.62
CA PHE A 42 3.64 8.54 -31.27
C PHE A 42 4.68 9.00 -30.25
N LYS A 43 5.83 8.30 -30.16
CA LYS A 43 6.89 8.57 -29.19
C LYS A 43 7.38 10.02 -29.29
N TRP A 44 7.66 10.50 -30.51
CA TRP A 44 8.16 11.85 -30.74
C TRP A 44 7.11 12.94 -30.47
N HIS A 45 5.83 12.70 -30.78
CA HIS A 45 4.78 13.64 -30.41
C HIS A 45 4.54 13.69 -28.90
N LEU A 46 4.61 12.56 -28.20
CA LEU A 46 4.46 12.50 -26.75
C LEU A 46 5.59 13.23 -26.02
N SER A 47 6.84 12.97 -26.41
CA SER A 47 8.02 13.66 -25.88
C SER A 47 7.96 15.16 -26.16
N GLY A 48 7.53 15.55 -27.37
CA GLY A 48 7.36 16.95 -27.75
C GLY A 48 6.09 17.63 -27.21
N GLY A 49 5.35 17.03 -26.27
CA GLY A 49 4.18 17.66 -25.63
C GLY A 49 2.93 17.80 -26.50
N ARG A 50 2.94 17.27 -27.73
CA ARG A 50 1.82 17.38 -28.69
C ARG A 50 0.79 16.29 -28.47
N VAL A 51 0.03 16.40 -27.39
CA VAL A 51 -0.89 15.36 -26.88
C VAL A 51 -1.90 14.91 -27.94
N SER A 52 -2.57 15.83 -28.64
CA SER A 52 -3.58 15.46 -29.65
C SER A 52 -3.01 14.61 -30.78
N ARG A 53 -1.79 14.91 -31.25
CA ARG A 53 -1.14 14.14 -32.32
C ARG A 53 -0.62 12.80 -31.80
N ALA A 54 -0.09 12.77 -30.59
CA ALA A 54 0.32 11.53 -29.94
C ALA A 54 -0.88 10.56 -29.78
N LEU A 55 -2.04 11.06 -29.33
CA LEU A 55 -3.26 10.27 -29.20
C LEU A 55 -3.72 9.73 -30.57
N SER A 56 -3.71 10.57 -31.61
CA SER A 56 -4.08 10.15 -32.97
C SER A 56 -3.15 9.05 -33.51
N ALA A 57 -1.83 9.20 -33.36
CA ALA A 57 -0.85 8.21 -33.81
C ALA A 57 -0.95 6.90 -33.02
N ALA A 58 -1.17 6.98 -31.71
CA ALA A 58 -1.39 5.80 -30.88
C ALA A 58 -2.67 5.05 -31.27
N ALA A 59 -3.77 5.77 -31.54
CA ALA A 59 -5.04 5.18 -31.96
C ALA A 59 -4.96 4.54 -33.36
N ALA A 60 -4.18 5.13 -34.27
CA ALA A 60 -4.00 4.64 -35.64
C ALA A 60 -3.07 3.42 -35.76
N ASN A 61 -2.45 2.98 -34.65
CA ASN A 61 -1.54 1.84 -34.69
C ASN A 61 -2.31 0.52 -34.91
N PRO A 62 -2.02 -0.24 -35.99
CA PRO A 62 -2.74 -1.48 -36.29
C PRO A 62 -2.48 -2.59 -35.26
N ALA A 63 -1.34 -2.56 -34.57
CA ALA A 63 -0.94 -3.61 -33.64
C ALA A 63 -1.57 -3.41 -32.24
N PRO A 64 -2.39 -4.36 -31.73
CA PRO A 64 -3.04 -4.23 -30.42
C PRO A 64 -2.06 -4.11 -29.25
N HIS A 65 -0.94 -4.85 -29.29
CA HIS A 65 0.09 -4.78 -28.26
C HIS A 65 0.79 -3.41 -28.25
N ALA A 66 1.01 -2.80 -29.42
CA ALA A 66 1.59 -1.47 -29.53
C ALA A 66 0.63 -0.39 -29.04
N ARG A 67 -0.68 -0.53 -29.32
CA ARG A 67 -1.72 0.35 -28.74
C ARG A 67 -1.77 0.26 -27.22
N ALA A 68 -1.67 -0.95 -26.65
CA ALA A 68 -1.61 -1.15 -25.21
C ALA A 68 -0.37 -0.49 -24.58
N ALA A 69 0.80 -0.66 -25.19
CA ALA A 69 2.03 0.00 -24.76
C ALA A 69 1.92 1.54 -24.85
N ALA A 70 1.32 2.06 -25.93
CA ALA A 70 1.13 3.48 -26.14
C ALA A 70 0.16 4.08 -25.11
N ALA A 71 -0.95 3.40 -24.83
CA ALA A 71 -1.89 3.80 -23.79
C ALA A 71 -1.24 3.84 -22.40
N ALA A 72 -0.41 2.85 -22.07
CA ALA A 72 0.36 2.85 -20.82
C ALA A 72 1.36 4.02 -20.76
N ALA A 73 2.08 4.30 -21.85
CA ALA A 73 3.01 5.44 -21.90
C ALA A 73 2.28 6.79 -21.78
N LEU A 74 1.14 6.95 -22.46
CA LEU A 74 0.26 8.13 -22.34
C LEU A 74 -0.24 8.31 -20.92
N LEU A 75 -0.70 7.23 -20.29
CA LEU A 75 -1.22 7.27 -18.93
C LEU A 75 -0.15 7.76 -17.93
N SER A 76 1.12 7.36 -18.09
CA SER A 76 2.22 7.87 -17.25
C SER A 76 2.48 9.35 -17.52
N ALA A 77 2.77 9.69 -18.78
CA ALA A 77 3.20 11.04 -19.15
C ALA A 77 2.11 12.08 -18.89
N LEU A 78 0.83 11.74 -19.11
CA LEU A 78 -0.29 12.64 -18.86
C LEU A 78 -0.66 12.71 -17.38
N ALA A 79 -0.41 11.68 -16.57
CA ALA A 79 -0.57 11.75 -15.12
C ALA A 79 0.43 12.76 -14.52
N GLU A 80 1.71 12.67 -14.90
CA GLU A 80 2.76 13.61 -14.48
C GLU A 80 2.45 15.05 -14.89
N ARG A 81 1.88 15.23 -16.10
CA ARG A 81 1.50 16.54 -16.64
C ARG A 81 0.11 17.02 -16.19
N LYS A 82 -0.63 16.26 -15.39
CA LYS A 82 -2.03 16.55 -14.98
C LYS A 82 -3.00 16.77 -16.16
N GLN A 83 -2.81 16.05 -17.25
CA GLN A 83 -3.56 16.17 -18.52
C GLN A 83 -4.35 14.91 -18.89
N LEU A 84 -4.69 14.07 -17.91
CA LEU A 84 -5.39 12.80 -18.11
C LEU A 84 -6.77 12.93 -18.79
N GLY A 85 -7.40 14.09 -18.69
CA GLY A 85 -8.68 14.37 -19.38
C GLY A 85 -8.60 14.19 -20.90
N ALA A 86 -7.44 14.44 -21.52
CA ALA A 86 -7.25 14.21 -22.95
C ALA A 86 -7.35 12.71 -23.32
N LEU A 87 -6.86 11.83 -22.44
CA LEU A 87 -6.95 10.39 -22.64
C LEU A 87 -8.37 9.88 -22.35
N VAL A 88 -9.09 10.48 -21.40
CA VAL A 88 -10.51 10.16 -21.12
C VAL A 88 -11.37 10.40 -22.37
N ALA A 89 -11.15 11.53 -23.05
CA ALA A 89 -11.85 11.90 -24.28
C ALA A 89 -11.49 11.02 -25.49
N CYS A 90 -10.37 10.27 -25.44
CA CYS A 90 -9.97 9.40 -26.52
C CYS A 90 -10.76 8.07 -26.48
N GLY A 91 -11.78 7.95 -27.33
CA GLY A 91 -12.59 6.74 -27.48
C GLY A 91 -11.78 5.51 -27.94
N ALA A 92 -10.87 5.71 -28.89
CA ALA A 92 -10.17 4.63 -29.59
C ALA A 92 -9.18 3.83 -28.72
N LEU A 93 -8.67 4.42 -27.64
CA LEU A 93 -7.73 3.80 -26.71
C LEU A 93 -8.36 3.45 -25.36
N ALA A 94 -9.69 3.54 -25.24
CA ALA A 94 -10.39 3.41 -23.97
C ALA A 94 -10.12 2.07 -23.28
N ALA A 95 -10.18 0.97 -24.01
CA ALA A 95 -10.03 -0.38 -23.45
C ALA A 95 -8.58 -0.68 -23.02
N GLU A 96 -7.61 -0.21 -23.78
CA GLU A 96 -6.19 -0.28 -23.46
C GLU A 96 -5.85 0.59 -22.24
N ALA A 97 -6.39 1.82 -22.20
CA ALA A 97 -6.17 2.75 -21.10
C ALA A 97 -6.85 2.28 -19.80
N GLU A 98 -8.06 1.72 -19.87
CA GLU A 98 -8.76 1.09 -18.75
C GLU A 98 -7.90 -0.02 -18.14
N ARG A 99 -7.38 -0.94 -18.96
CA ARG A 99 -6.52 -2.04 -18.50
C ARG A 99 -5.23 -1.54 -17.87
N ALA A 100 -4.55 -0.58 -18.52
CA ALA A 100 -3.31 -0.01 -18.00
C ALA A 100 -3.52 0.73 -16.67
N ALA A 101 -4.61 1.49 -16.55
CA ALA A 101 -4.94 2.23 -15.33
C ALA A 101 -5.35 1.30 -14.19
N ALA A 102 -6.14 0.25 -14.47
CA ALA A 102 -6.52 -0.73 -13.45
C ALA A 102 -5.28 -1.45 -12.87
N ALA A 103 -4.30 -1.81 -13.71
CA ALA A 103 -3.06 -2.42 -13.26
C ALA A 103 -2.24 -1.47 -12.36
N ARG A 104 -2.14 -0.19 -12.73
CA ARG A 104 -1.37 0.81 -11.97
C ARG A 104 -2.05 1.29 -10.71
N ALA A 105 -3.37 1.43 -10.73
CA ALA A 105 -4.15 1.86 -9.57
C ALA A 105 -3.87 0.95 -8.37
N LYS A 106 -3.77 -0.37 -8.60
CA LYS A 106 -3.48 -1.40 -7.59
C LYS A 106 -2.07 -1.33 -7.00
N LEU A 107 -1.09 -0.85 -7.77
CA LEU A 107 0.29 -0.69 -7.31
C LEU A 107 0.52 0.61 -6.56
N HIS A 108 -0.34 1.61 -6.80
CA HIS A 108 -0.23 2.91 -6.15
C HIS A 108 -0.99 2.92 -4.82
N ASP A 109 -0.54 3.74 -3.88
CA ASP A 109 -1.19 3.89 -2.59
C ASP A 109 -2.66 4.33 -2.74
N PRO A 110 -3.57 3.84 -1.87
CA PRO A 110 -4.99 4.19 -1.88
C PRO A 110 -5.27 5.62 -1.34
N HIS A 111 -4.22 6.36 -0.96
CA HIS A 111 -4.24 7.74 -0.47
C HIS A 111 -5.06 8.72 -1.37
N PRO A 112 -5.39 9.94 -0.87
CA PRO A 112 -6.35 10.85 -1.49
C PRO A 112 -6.08 11.22 -2.96
N HIS A 113 -4.83 11.14 -3.41
CA HIS A 113 -4.40 11.57 -4.75
C HIS A 113 -3.87 10.40 -5.58
N ASN A 114 -4.71 9.40 -5.85
CA ASN A 114 -4.39 8.34 -6.80
C ASN A 114 -4.96 8.69 -8.18
N PRO A 115 -4.12 9.20 -9.12
CA PRO A 115 -4.59 9.72 -10.40
C PRO A 115 -5.21 8.64 -11.29
N TYR A 116 -4.88 7.36 -11.05
CA TYR A 116 -5.39 6.25 -11.86
C TYR A 116 -6.82 5.87 -11.48
N TYR A 117 -7.18 5.92 -10.19
CA TYR A 117 -8.57 5.76 -9.77
C TYR A 117 -9.43 6.93 -10.25
N ASP A 118 -8.93 8.16 -10.15
CA ASP A 118 -9.62 9.36 -10.65
C ASP A 118 -9.84 9.27 -12.17
N PHE A 119 -8.82 8.81 -12.91
CA PHE A 119 -8.91 8.56 -14.34
C PHE A 119 -9.95 7.48 -14.68
N LEU A 120 -9.91 6.32 -14.03
CA LEU A 120 -10.86 5.22 -14.27
C LEU A 120 -12.30 5.66 -14.00
N TYR A 121 -12.51 6.38 -12.90
CA TYR A 121 -13.81 6.95 -12.57
C TYR A 121 -14.30 7.88 -13.68
N ALA A 122 -13.48 8.85 -14.09
CA ALA A 122 -13.82 9.78 -15.17
C ALA A 122 -14.06 9.06 -16.51
N LEU A 123 -13.25 8.04 -16.84
CA LEU A 123 -13.37 7.23 -18.04
C LEU A 123 -14.72 6.49 -18.11
N HIS A 124 -15.15 5.92 -16.99
CA HIS A 124 -16.41 5.19 -16.91
C HIS A 124 -17.63 6.12 -16.87
N VAL A 125 -17.57 7.21 -16.11
CA VAL A 125 -18.65 8.20 -16.03
C VAL A 125 -18.89 8.87 -17.39
N SER A 126 -17.81 9.28 -18.09
CA SER A 126 -17.91 9.89 -19.43
C SER A 126 -18.50 8.96 -20.49
N ARG A 127 -18.51 7.64 -20.25
CA ARG A 127 -19.10 6.62 -21.13
C ARG A 127 -20.41 6.05 -20.59
N HIS A 128 -20.97 6.62 -19.52
CA HIS A 128 -22.18 6.14 -18.85
C HIS A 128 -22.08 4.68 -18.36
N HIS A 129 -20.87 4.17 -18.13
CA HIS A 129 -20.61 2.85 -17.55
C HIS A 129 -20.65 2.92 -16.02
N TYR A 130 -21.78 3.35 -15.46
CA TYR A 130 -21.88 3.67 -14.03
C TYR A 130 -21.62 2.49 -13.10
N ARG A 131 -21.97 1.26 -13.49
CA ARG A 131 -21.63 0.06 -12.71
C ARG A 131 -20.12 -0.15 -12.58
N LYS A 132 -19.37 0.05 -13.67
CA LYS A 132 -17.90 -0.02 -13.63
C LYS A 132 -17.32 1.12 -12.79
N ALA A 133 -17.85 2.33 -12.93
CA ALA A 133 -17.45 3.47 -12.10
C ALA A 133 -17.66 3.17 -10.59
N ALA A 134 -18.80 2.58 -10.25
CA ALA A 134 -19.09 2.17 -8.88
C ALA A 134 -18.11 1.11 -8.37
N ALA A 135 -17.79 0.09 -9.18
CA ALA A 135 -16.84 -0.96 -8.82
C ALA A 135 -15.45 -0.39 -8.54
N VAL A 136 -14.97 0.54 -9.37
CA VAL A 136 -13.67 1.20 -9.20
C VAL A 136 -13.62 2.03 -7.91
N MET A 137 -14.67 2.80 -7.60
CA MET A 137 -14.74 3.59 -6.37
C MET A 137 -14.91 2.73 -5.12
N TYR A 138 -15.66 1.63 -5.21
CA TYR A 138 -15.80 0.67 -4.13
C TYR A 138 -14.47 -0.07 -3.87
N GLU A 139 -13.73 -0.47 -4.91
CA GLU A 139 -12.38 -1.05 -4.77
C GLU A 139 -11.45 -0.06 -4.05
N ARG A 140 -11.47 1.23 -4.45
CA ARG A 140 -10.69 2.27 -3.79
C ARG A 140 -11.07 2.41 -2.32
N ALA A 141 -12.36 2.44 -2.01
CA ALA A 141 -12.88 2.49 -0.64
C ALA A 141 -12.42 1.28 0.20
N ALA A 142 -12.48 0.07 -0.38
CA ALA A 142 -12.05 -1.17 0.26
C ALA A 142 -10.54 -1.23 0.53
N ARG A 143 -9.72 -0.51 -0.24
CA ARG A 143 -8.28 -0.39 0.04
C ARG A 143 -7.97 0.65 1.12
N CYS A 144 -8.91 1.56 1.41
CA CYS A 144 -8.81 2.51 2.53
C CYS A 144 -9.32 1.93 3.87
N GLN A 145 -9.56 0.61 4.00
CA GLN A 145 -10.16 0.01 5.20
C GLN A 145 -9.35 0.20 6.48
N ALA A 146 -8.02 0.29 6.38
CA ALA A 146 -7.15 0.59 7.53
C ALA A 146 -7.29 2.04 8.03
N GLU A 147 -7.79 2.94 7.19
CA GLU A 147 -8.05 4.35 7.49
C GLU A 147 -9.56 4.62 7.45
N ARG A 148 -10.33 3.92 8.32
CA ARG A 148 -11.74 4.26 8.55
C ARG A 148 -11.81 5.76 8.89
N GLY A 149 -12.44 6.54 8.01
CA GLY A 149 -12.42 8.00 8.06
C GLY A 149 -13.01 8.65 6.80
N GLY A 150 -12.95 9.99 6.74
CA GLY A 150 -13.68 10.76 5.74
C GLY A 150 -13.32 10.46 4.27
N ALA A 151 -12.17 9.84 3.99
CA ALA A 151 -11.78 9.44 2.63
C ALA A 151 -12.55 8.21 2.12
N ARG A 152 -12.60 7.11 2.90
CA ARG A 152 -13.38 5.91 2.55
C ARG A 152 -14.86 6.25 2.31
N ARG A 153 -15.45 7.05 3.22
CA ARG A 153 -16.83 7.52 3.13
C ARG A 153 -17.12 8.26 1.82
N ARG A 154 -16.21 9.15 1.38
CA ARG A 154 -16.33 9.86 0.10
C ARG A 154 -16.38 8.89 -1.09
N TRP A 155 -15.54 7.87 -1.08
CA TRP A 155 -15.47 6.87 -2.16
C TRP A 155 -16.67 5.93 -2.15
N LEU A 156 -17.16 5.51 -0.97
CA LEU A 156 -18.41 4.76 -0.84
C LEU A 156 -19.60 5.57 -1.34
N ALA A 157 -19.69 6.86 -1.00
CA ALA A 157 -20.73 7.75 -1.49
C ALA A 157 -20.69 7.92 -3.03
N ALA A 158 -19.49 8.03 -3.61
CA ALA A 158 -19.33 8.07 -5.07
C ALA A 158 -19.77 6.75 -5.73
N ALA A 159 -19.41 5.61 -5.14
CA ALA A 159 -19.85 4.29 -5.60
C ALA A 159 -21.37 4.13 -5.54
N LEU A 160 -22.00 4.53 -4.42
CA LEU A 160 -23.45 4.50 -4.25
C LEU A 160 -24.17 5.39 -5.28
N THR A 161 -23.65 6.60 -5.50
CA THR A 161 -24.20 7.51 -6.52
C THR A 161 -24.15 6.87 -7.90
N CYS A 162 -23.03 6.24 -8.25
CA CYS A 162 -22.89 5.53 -9.53
C CYS A 162 -23.83 4.32 -9.64
N LEU A 163 -24.06 3.54 -8.57
CA LEU A 163 -25.05 2.45 -8.62
C LEU A 163 -26.47 2.97 -8.81
N ARG A 164 -26.83 4.09 -8.18
CA ARG A 164 -28.14 4.72 -8.35
C ARG A 164 -28.35 5.28 -9.76
N LEU A 165 -27.28 5.67 -10.45
CA LEU A 165 -27.31 6.10 -11.85
C LEU A 165 -27.30 4.92 -12.84
N ALA A 166 -26.89 3.73 -12.40
CA ALA A 166 -26.93 2.54 -13.23
C ALA A 166 -28.38 2.08 -13.46
N ARG A 167 -28.61 1.34 -14.55
CA ARG A 167 -29.90 0.66 -14.76
C ARG A 167 -30.19 -0.28 -13.59
N PRO A 168 -31.44 -0.38 -13.09
CA PRO A 168 -31.77 -1.18 -11.91
C PRO A 168 -31.29 -2.65 -12.01
N GLU A 169 -31.42 -3.26 -13.19
CA GLU A 169 -30.96 -4.63 -13.48
C GLU A 169 -29.44 -4.83 -13.37
N HIS A 170 -28.68 -3.74 -13.38
CA HIS A 170 -27.21 -3.73 -13.33
C HIS A 170 -26.68 -2.98 -12.09
N ALA A 171 -27.56 -2.54 -11.19
CA ALA A 171 -27.20 -1.79 -9.99
C ALA A 171 -26.71 -2.73 -8.88
N PHE A 172 -25.61 -3.44 -9.14
CA PHE A 172 -25.00 -4.34 -8.17
C PHE A 172 -23.48 -4.43 -8.32
N LEU A 173 -22.81 -4.71 -7.21
CA LEU A 173 -21.39 -5.03 -7.12
C LEU A 173 -21.20 -6.45 -6.58
N ALA A 174 -20.05 -7.04 -6.87
CA ALA A 174 -19.64 -8.31 -6.29
C ALA A 174 -18.43 -8.06 -5.39
N ARG A 175 -18.42 -8.69 -4.20
CA ARG A 175 -17.30 -8.66 -3.27
C ARG A 175 -17.03 -10.08 -2.72
N PRO A 176 -15.81 -10.38 -2.25
CA PRO A 176 -15.56 -11.62 -1.52
C PRO A 176 -16.48 -11.71 -0.29
N ALA A 177 -17.09 -12.87 -0.06
CA ALA A 177 -17.84 -13.11 1.16
C ALA A 177 -16.89 -13.12 2.38
N PRO A 178 -17.38 -12.75 3.58
CA PRO A 178 -16.59 -12.90 4.80
C PRO A 178 -16.20 -14.37 5.00
N PRO A 179 -15.03 -14.65 5.58
CA PRO A 179 -14.55 -16.01 5.80
C PRO A 179 -15.54 -16.78 6.68
N SER A 180 -16.24 -17.74 6.08
CA SER A 180 -17.16 -18.66 6.75
C SER A 180 -16.55 -20.06 6.78
N PRO A 181 -16.66 -20.80 7.91
CA PRO A 181 -16.14 -22.15 8.02
C PRO A 181 -16.77 -23.15 7.02
N SER A 182 -17.89 -22.80 6.39
CA SER A 182 -18.63 -23.68 5.47
C SER A 182 -18.45 -23.35 3.98
N ALA A 183 -17.77 -22.25 3.62
CA ALA A 183 -17.62 -21.83 2.23
C ALA A 183 -16.36 -20.98 2.03
N THR A 184 -15.28 -21.62 1.60
CA THR A 184 -14.15 -20.97 0.94
C THR A 184 -14.59 -20.51 -0.46
N ASP A 185 -14.49 -19.22 -0.78
CA ASP A 185 -14.77 -18.58 -2.08
C ASP A 185 -16.23 -18.33 -2.50
N ALA A 186 -17.14 -18.02 -1.57
CA ALA A 186 -18.42 -17.43 -1.96
C ALA A 186 -18.25 -15.95 -2.37
N LEU A 187 -18.82 -15.55 -3.51
CA LEU A 187 -18.98 -14.13 -3.89
C LEU A 187 -20.30 -13.61 -3.32
N GLN A 188 -20.26 -12.47 -2.63
CA GLN A 188 -21.44 -11.75 -2.18
C GLN A 188 -21.80 -10.65 -3.19
N VAL A 189 -23.05 -10.65 -3.63
CA VAL A 189 -23.61 -9.55 -4.43
C VAL A 189 -24.20 -8.52 -3.48
N ILE A 190 -23.86 -7.25 -3.69
CA ILE A 190 -24.38 -6.11 -2.91
C ILE A 190 -25.07 -5.12 -3.84
N GLY A 191 -26.24 -4.64 -3.41
CA GLY A 191 -27.02 -3.62 -4.10
C GLY A 191 -26.77 -2.20 -3.58
N PRO A 192 -27.49 -1.20 -4.11
CA PRO A 192 -27.43 0.17 -3.63
C PRO A 192 -27.91 0.31 -2.17
N GLU A 193 -28.88 -0.50 -1.75
CA GLU A 193 -29.39 -0.44 -0.37
C GLU A 193 -28.38 -0.99 0.64
N ASP A 194 -27.71 -2.11 0.32
CA ASP A 194 -26.64 -2.68 1.14
C ASP A 194 -25.47 -1.69 1.26
N LEU A 195 -25.08 -1.08 0.13
CA LEU A 195 -24.01 -0.08 0.12
C LEU A 195 -24.40 1.19 0.88
N ALA A 196 -25.69 1.58 0.84
CA ALA A 196 -26.22 2.69 1.63
C ALA A 196 -26.28 2.35 3.13
N ALA A 197 -26.48 1.09 3.50
CA ALA A 197 -26.35 0.63 4.89
C ALA A 197 -24.89 0.69 5.35
N GLU A 198 -23.94 0.20 4.55
CA GLU A 198 -22.51 0.28 4.84
C GLU A 198 -22.04 1.75 5.01
N LEU A 199 -22.52 2.65 4.13
CA LEU A 199 -22.22 4.08 4.25
C LEU A 199 -22.81 4.71 5.53
N ARG A 200 -23.96 4.21 6.00
CA ARG A 200 -24.58 4.66 7.27
C ARG A 200 -23.80 4.17 8.47
N GLU A 201 -23.26 2.96 8.44
CA GLU A 201 -22.39 2.43 9.51
C GLU A 201 -21.09 3.25 9.67
N GLU A 202 -20.64 3.94 8.61
CA GLU A 202 -19.49 4.87 8.68
C GLU A 202 -19.81 6.24 9.30
N VAL A 203 -21.06 6.49 9.74
CA VAL A 203 -21.39 7.71 10.49
C VAL A 203 -20.67 7.65 11.84
N PRO A 204 -20.01 8.73 12.31
CA PRO A 204 -19.25 8.71 13.55
C PRO A 204 -20.01 8.13 14.76
N GLU A 205 -21.32 8.37 14.84
CA GLU A 205 -22.17 7.90 15.94
C GLU A 205 -22.40 6.38 15.95
N SER A 206 -22.30 5.70 14.80
CA SER A 206 -22.44 4.23 14.70
C SER A 206 -21.11 3.48 14.77
N LEU A 207 -19.97 4.21 14.72
CA LEU A 207 -18.65 3.60 14.80
C LEU A 207 -18.34 3.09 16.21
N ASP A 208 -17.46 2.10 16.29
CA ASP A 208 -16.93 1.63 17.57
C ASP A 208 -16.28 2.79 18.35
N PRO A 209 -16.41 2.88 19.70
CA PRO A 209 -15.83 3.95 20.50
C PRO A 209 -14.33 4.16 20.25
N VAL A 210 -13.56 3.10 19.96
CA VAL A 210 -12.14 3.24 19.59
C VAL A 210 -12.00 3.98 18.27
N GLN A 211 -12.82 3.66 17.28
CA GLN A 211 -12.82 4.31 15.96
C GLN A 211 -13.28 5.76 16.05
N GLN A 212 -14.30 6.03 16.87
CA GLN A 212 -14.70 7.40 17.18
C GLN A 212 -13.56 8.21 17.78
N ALA A 213 -12.84 7.64 18.76
CA ALA A 213 -11.70 8.29 19.39
C ALA A 213 -10.55 8.55 18.39
N LEU A 214 -10.29 7.62 17.46
CA LEU A 214 -9.27 7.80 16.42
C LEU A 214 -9.59 8.93 15.43
N LEU A 215 -10.88 9.20 15.18
CA LEU A 215 -11.32 10.29 14.31
C LEU A 215 -11.29 11.67 14.98
N ARG A 216 -11.37 11.71 16.31
CA ARG A 216 -11.34 12.98 17.06
C ARG A 216 -9.91 13.49 17.16
N ASN A 217 -9.77 14.81 17.09
CA ASN A 217 -8.48 15.49 17.25
C ASN A 217 -8.02 15.62 18.72
N GLU A 218 -8.75 15.02 19.66
CA GLU A 218 -8.49 15.06 21.10
C GLU A 218 -7.62 13.87 21.57
N ASN A 219 -7.22 13.92 22.84
CA ASN A 219 -6.54 12.81 23.50
C ASN A 219 -7.49 11.61 23.65
N ILE A 220 -6.91 10.41 23.57
CA ILE A 220 -7.64 9.15 23.68
C ILE A 220 -7.90 8.86 25.16
N ASP A 221 -9.15 8.69 25.55
CA ASP A 221 -9.50 8.22 26.89
C ASP A 221 -9.27 6.70 26.99
N PHE A 222 -8.10 6.31 27.49
CA PHE A 222 -7.73 4.92 27.64
C PHE A 222 -8.57 4.17 28.70
N GLU A 223 -9.11 4.87 29.70
CA GLU A 223 -9.92 4.25 30.75
C GLU A 223 -11.29 3.84 30.18
N VAL A 224 -11.92 4.75 29.43
CA VAL A 224 -13.18 4.46 28.73
C VAL A 224 -13.01 3.35 27.70
N LEU A 225 -11.87 3.33 26.99
CA LEU A 225 -11.62 2.35 25.93
C LEU A 225 -11.01 1.02 26.42
N TYR A 226 -10.66 0.91 27.71
CA TYR A 226 -10.00 -0.28 28.28
C TYR A 226 -10.68 -1.60 27.90
N PRO A 227 -12.02 -1.77 28.04
CA PRO A 227 -12.67 -3.06 27.76
C PRO A 227 -12.47 -3.52 26.30
N LYS A 228 -12.41 -2.57 25.36
CA LYS A 228 -12.23 -2.87 23.94
C LYS A 228 -10.76 -3.05 23.57
N LEU A 229 -9.90 -2.17 24.06
CA LEU A 229 -8.47 -2.21 23.77
C LEU A 229 -7.77 -3.42 24.37
N LYS A 230 -8.23 -3.91 25.52
CA LYS A 230 -7.69 -5.14 26.12
C LYS A 230 -7.81 -6.34 25.18
N MET A 231 -8.89 -6.42 24.40
CA MET A 231 -9.17 -7.52 23.47
C MET A 231 -8.86 -7.18 22.01
N ALA A 232 -8.28 -6.01 21.74
CA ALA A 232 -8.04 -5.53 20.38
C ALA A 232 -6.91 -6.30 19.67
N ASN A 233 -6.97 -6.31 18.33
CA ASN A 233 -5.93 -6.86 17.47
C ASN A 233 -4.75 -5.88 17.29
N ALA A 234 -3.64 -6.35 16.73
CA ALA A 234 -2.43 -5.56 16.57
C ALA A 234 -2.64 -4.28 15.74
N GLU A 235 -3.44 -4.35 14.68
CA GLU A 235 -3.73 -3.21 13.80
C GLU A 235 -4.43 -2.07 14.56
N THR A 236 -5.41 -2.40 15.39
CA THR A 236 -6.13 -1.41 16.20
C THR A 236 -5.19 -0.77 17.24
N LEU A 237 -4.38 -1.58 17.91
CA LEU A 237 -3.39 -1.10 18.89
C LEU A 237 -2.35 -0.19 18.21
N LEU A 238 -1.89 -0.55 17.01
CA LEU A 238 -1.00 0.29 16.21
C LEU A 238 -1.62 1.64 15.84
N ALA A 239 -2.89 1.64 15.40
CA ALA A 239 -3.61 2.87 15.05
C ALA A 239 -3.75 3.82 16.26
N VAL A 240 -4.15 3.27 17.42
CA VAL A 240 -4.23 3.99 18.69
C VAL A 240 -2.85 4.53 19.10
N THR A 241 -1.80 3.74 18.93
CA THR A 241 -0.42 4.15 19.24
C THR A 241 0.02 5.33 18.38
N LYS A 242 -0.17 5.26 17.05
CA LYS A 242 0.14 6.36 16.13
C LYS A 242 -0.64 7.63 16.47
N ARG A 243 -1.92 7.49 16.83
CA ARG A 243 -2.77 8.61 17.20
C ARG A 243 -2.32 9.27 18.49
N ALA A 244 -2.06 8.50 19.55
CA ALA A 244 -1.56 9.03 20.81
C ALA A 244 -0.17 9.68 20.67
N ILE A 245 0.71 9.14 19.81
CA ILE A 245 1.97 9.80 19.44
C ILE A 245 1.70 11.16 18.79
N SER A 246 0.75 11.24 17.85
CA SER A 246 0.43 12.49 17.15
C SER A 246 -0.11 13.59 18.06
N THR A 247 -0.73 13.24 19.20
CA THR A 247 -1.19 14.20 20.21
C THR A 247 -0.20 14.40 21.36
N GLY A 248 0.94 13.70 21.35
CA GLY A 248 1.92 13.75 22.44
C GLY A 248 1.41 13.17 23.76
N GLN A 249 0.40 12.30 23.72
CA GLN A 249 -0.22 11.72 24.91
C GLN A 249 0.65 10.63 25.53
N PHE A 250 0.63 10.51 26.86
CA PHE A 250 1.24 9.39 27.57
C PHE A 250 0.48 8.08 27.36
N PHE A 251 1.22 6.97 27.35
CA PHE A 251 0.64 5.63 27.25
C PHE A 251 0.46 5.01 28.64
N PRO A 252 -0.72 4.42 28.94
CA PRO A 252 -0.86 3.56 30.09
C PRO A 252 0.03 2.33 29.96
N ARG A 253 0.66 1.91 31.07
CA ARG A 253 1.54 0.73 31.10
C ARG A 253 0.83 -0.55 30.63
N TRP A 254 -0.44 -0.73 31.02
CA TRP A 254 -1.24 -1.89 30.63
C TRP A 254 -1.46 -1.95 29.11
N PHE A 255 -1.56 -0.79 28.44
CA PHE A 255 -1.79 -0.73 26.99
C PHE A 255 -0.54 -1.16 26.24
N LEU A 256 0.63 -0.64 26.63
CA LEU A 256 1.92 -1.04 26.06
C LEU A 256 2.19 -2.52 26.29
N GLN A 257 1.93 -3.02 27.51
CA GLN A 257 2.08 -4.43 27.82
C GLN A 257 1.19 -5.30 26.93
N ARG A 258 -0.08 -4.92 26.75
CA ARG A 258 -0.99 -5.65 25.87
C ARG A 258 -0.50 -5.65 24.42
N PHE A 259 -0.02 -4.51 23.91
CA PHE A 259 0.51 -4.44 22.55
C PHE A 259 1.77 -5.31 22.39
N MET A 260 2.64 -5.35 23.40
CA MET A 260 3.82 -6.21 23.41
C MET A 260 3.47 -7.71 23.42
N GLU A 261 2.37 -8.10 24.06
CA GLU A 261 1.87 -9.49 24.04
C GLU A 261 1.36 -9.91 22.66
N VAL A 262 0.69 -8.99 21.95
CA VAL A 262 0.13 -9.26 20.62
C VAL A 262 1.21 -9.20 19.55
N GLU A 263 1.97 -8.11 19.48
CA GLU A 263 2.98 -7.88 18.44
C GLU A 263 4.10 -6.92 18.92
N CYS A 264 5.09 -7.48 19.60
CA CYS A 264 6.24 -6.77 20.16
C CYS A 264 6.99 -5.89 19.16
N ASP A 265 7.42 -6.45 18.02
CA ASP A 265 8.26 -5.74 17.05
C ASP A 265 7.58 -4.49 16.48
N THR A 266 6.28 -4.60 16.22
CA THR A 266 5.47 -3.50 15.67
C THR A 266 5.23 -2.42 16.72
N CYS A 267 5.05 -2.78 18.00
CA CYS A 267 4.97 -1.83 19.10
C CYS A 267 6.27 -1.01 19.25
N VAL A 268 7.42 -1.68 19.39
CA VAL A 268 8.74 -1.03 19.55
C VAL A 268 9.04 -0.13 18.35
N ARG A 269 8.82 -0.63 17.13
CA ARG A 269 9.04 0.13 15.90
C ARG A 269 8.13 1.36 15.79
N ALA A 270 6.87 1.25 16.21
CA ALA A 270 5.94 2.37 16.16
C ALA A 270 6.36 3.51 17.11
N LEU A 271 6.77 3.18 18.33
CA LEU A 271 7.28 4.15 19.29
C LEU A 271 8.57 4.82 18.81
N LEU A 272 9.51 4.04 18.27
CA LEU A 272 10.76 4.56 17.71
C LEU A 272 10.49 5.56 16.57
N ARG A 273 9.65 5.18 15.61
CA ARG A 273 9.25 6.07 14.49
C ARG A 273 8.49 7.30 14.97
N GLY A 274 7.81 7.20 16.12
CA GLY A 274 7.13 8.31 16.77
C GLY A 274 8.04 9.24 17.58
N GLY A 275 9.36 9.02 17.58
CA GLY A 275 10.31 9.81 18.35
C GLY A 275 10.34 9.48 19.85
N ARG A 276 9.67 8.41 20.29
CA ARG A 276 9.63 7.95 21.68
C ARG A 276 10.68 6.88 21.95
N ALA A 277 11.94 7.21 21.66
CA ALA A 277 13.07 6.27 21.72
C ALA A 277 13.30 5.66 23.12
N LEU A 278 13.05 6.44 24.18
CA LEU A 278 13.24 5.98 25.57
C LEU A 278 12.27 4.84 25.93
N GLU A 279 10.97 5.04 25.72
CA GLU A 279 9.95 4.00 25.96
C GLU A 279 10.14 2.80 25.03
N ALA A 280 10.51 3.04 23.77
CA ALA A 280 10.82 1.97 22.84
C ALA A 280 12.00 1.10 23.35
N ALA A 281 13.03 1.71 23.94
CA ALA A 281 14.18 1.01 24.49
C ALA A 281 13.83 0.19 25.74
N GLU A 282 13.03 0.74 26.67
CA GLU A 282 12.55 0.00 27.84
C GLU A 282 11.76 -1.25 27.46
N LEU A 283 10.82 -1.11 26.52
CA LEU A 283 10.05 -2.24 26.01
C LEU A 283 10.92 -3.24 25.23
N CYS A 284 11.95 -2.76 24.53
CA CYS A 284 12.92 -3.61 23.84
C CYS A 284 13.74 -4.45 24.84
N CYS A 285 14.20 -3.86 25.95
CA CYS A 285 14.85 -4.60 27.04
C CYS A 285 13.96 -5.73 27.57
N GLU A 286 12.68 -5.42 27.83
CA GLU A 286 11.72 -6.41 28.31
C GLU A 286 11.50 -7.55 27.29
N ALA A 287 11.39 -7.21 26.00
CA ALA A 287 11.26 -8.19 24.93
C ALA A 287 12.48 -9.11 24.80
N LEU A 288 13.69 -8.55 24.86
CA LEU A 288 14.94 -9.31 24.77
C LEU A 288 15.11 -10.26 25.96
N ARG A 289 14.76 -9.83 27.18
CA ARG A 289 14.76 -10.70 28.37
C ARG A 289 13.79 -11.87 28.21
N ARG A 290 12.57 -11.62 27.77
CA ARG A 290 11.58 -12.67 27.53
C ARG A 290 12.05 -13.64 26.44
N ALA A 291 12.65 -13.12 25.36
CA ALA A 291 13.23 -13.93 24.30
C ALA A 291 14.40 -14.79 24.83
N ALA A 292 15.27 -14.24 25.69
CA ALA A 292 16.36 -14.97 26.32
C ALA A 292 15.85 -16.17 27.13
N CYS A 293 14.79 -15.97 27.92
CA CYS A 293 14.15 -17.05 28.68
C CYS A 293 13.55 -18.13 27.77
N ALA A 294 13.02 -17.75 26.60
CA ALA A 294 12.44 -18.68 25.63
C ALA A 294 13.49 -19.50 24.84
N LEU A 295 14.79 -19.18 24.95
CA LEU A 295 15.88 -19.97 24.36
C LEU A 295 16.33 -21.13 25.26
N GLN A 296 15.73 -21.28 26.45
CA GLN A 296 15.99 -22.40 27.35
C GLN A 296 15.31 -23.69 26.85
N PRO A 297 15.92 -24.87 27.09
CA PRO A 297 15.53 -26.14 26.45
C PRO A 297 14.10 -26.64 26.70
N ALA A 298 13.32 -25.99 27.58
CA ALA A 298 11.95 -26.35 27.90
C ALA A 298 10.88 -25.43 27.25
N ALA A 299 11.28 -24.43 26.46
CA ALA A 299 10.35 -23.42 25.94
C ALA A 299 9.77 -23.80 24.56
N PRO A 300 8.48 -23.53 24.32
CA PRO A 300 7.82 -23.83 23.06
C PRO A 300 8.20 -22.75 22.02
N GLN A 301 9.13 -23.10 21.14
CA GLN A 301 9.56 -22.37 19.95
C GLN A 301 10.29 -21.02 20.19
N PRO A 302 11.47 -20.84 19.58
CA PRO A 302 12.18 -19.56 19.63
C PRO A 302 11.39 -18.48 18.89
N ARG A 303 11.07 -17.39 19.57
CA ARG A 303 10.49 -16.19 18.94
C ARG A 303 11.61 -15.30 18.41
N ALA A 304 11.46 -14.77 17.20
CA ALA A 304 12.40 -13.81 16.65
C ALA A 304 12.45 -12.57 17.56
N SER A 305 13.63 -12.27 18.10
CA SER A 305 13.85 -11.08 18.93
C SER A 305 14.00 -9.81 18.08
N PRO A 306 13.63 -8.63 18.61
CA PRO A 306 13.79 -7.34 17.92
C PRO A 306 15.25 -6.84 17.90
N LEU A 307 16.24 -7.71 17.69
CA LEU A 307 17.67 -7.38 17.68
C LEU A 307 18.00 -6.23 16.73
N ALA A 308 17.44 -6.26 15.51
CA ALA A 308 17.66 -5.20 14.52
C ALA A 308 17.11 -3.83 14.97
N LEU A 309 16.09 -3.80 15.83
CA LEU A 309 15.57 -2.56 16.41
C LEU A 309 16.43 -2.09 17.58
N ALA A 310 17.05 -3.01 18.32
CA ALA A 310 17.87 -2.71 19.49
C ALA A 310 19.12 -1.89 19.11
N ASP A 311 19.80 -2.24 18.01
CA ASP A 311 20.96 -1.48 17.51
C ASP A 311 20.56 -0.05 17.07
N LEU A 312 19.43 0.09 16.39
CA LEU A 312 18.89 1.40 16.01
C LEU A 312 18.54 2.24 17.24
N LEU A 313 17.97 1.64 18.27
CA LEU A 313 17.64 2.31 19.53
C LEU A 313 18.90 2.81 20.26
N LEU A 314 19.97 2.02 20.29
CA LEU A 314 21.25 2.45 20.87
C LEU A 314 21.81 3.67 20.14
N LEU A 315 21.75 3.68 18.80
CA LEU A 315 22.21 4.83 18.00
C LEU A 315 21.37 6.08 18.26
N GLU A 316 20.04 5.94 18.24
CA GLU A 316 19.11 7.05 18.47
C GLU A 316 19.27 7.63 19.88
N LEU A 317 19.40 6.77 20.91
CA LEU A 317 19.67 7.23 22.27
C LEU A 317 21.02 7.96 22.34
N ALA A 318 22.09 7.39 21.79
CA ALA A 318 23.43 8.00 21.82
C ALA A 318 23.49 9.38 21.13
N GLN A 319 22.68 9.61 20.10
CA GLN A 319 22.66 10.87 19.34
C GLN A 319 21.79 11.96 19.98
N GLN A 320 20.96 11.64 20.99
CA GLN A 320 20.13 12.65 21.61
C GLN A 320 20.97 13.65 22.42
N PRO A 321 20.85 14.97 22.19
CA PRO A 321 21.59 15.98 22.97
C PRO A 321 21.23 15.97 24.47
N ARG A 322 20.15 15.29 24.86
CA ARG A 322 19.71 15.07 26.25
C ARG A 322 20.43 13.90 26.95
N HIS A 323 21.16 13.05 26.23
CA HIS A 323 21.78 11.85 26.82
C HIS A 323 22.84 12.18 27.88
N ALA A 324 23.50 13.33 27.76
CA ALA A 324 24.46 13.84 28.75
C ALA A 324 23.79 14.52 29.95
N GLN A 325 22.51 14.90 29.87
CA GLN A 325 21.78 15.66 30.90
C GLN A 325 20.70 14.85 31.62
N ASN A 326 20.21 13.77 31.01
CA ASN A 326 19.13 12.95 31.55
C ASN A 326 19.67 11.60 32.07
N ALA A 327 19.84 11.49 33.40
CA ALA A 327 20.34 10.30 34.07
C ALA A 327 19.54 9.03 33.73
N HIS A 328 18.22 9.17 33.51
CA HIS A 328 17.35 8.05 33.17
C HIS A 328 17.62 7.51 31.76
N ALA A 329 17.87 8.38 30.78
CA ALA A 329 18.19 7.95 29.41
C ALA A 329 19.53 7.19 29.37
N ALA A 330 20.52 7.67 30.12
CA ALA A 330 21.80 6.99 30.27
C ALA A 330 21.66 5.61 30.94
N GLN A 331 20.79 5.48 31.94
CA GLN A 331 20.47 4.21 32.58
C GLN A 331 19.85 3.22 31.58
N VAL A 332 18.82 3.64 30.84
CA VAL A 332 18.14 2.79 29.85
C VAL A 332 19.09 2.38 28.72
N TYR A 333 19.96 3.28 28.26
CA TYR A 333 20.99 2.94 27.27
C TYR A 333 21.95 1.86 27.77
N ASN A 334 22.48 2.02 28.99
CA ASN A 334 23.39 1.05 29.57
C ASN A 334 22.70 -0.31 29.81
N GLU A 335 21.43 -0.27 30.24
CA GLU A 335 20.62 -1.46 30.42
C GLU A 335 20.38 -2.18 29.09
N LEU A 336 19.98 -1.46 28.04
CA LEU A 336 19.76 -2.02 26.71
C LEU A 336 21.05 -2.66 26.16
N LYS A 337 22.18 -1.97 26.30
CA LYS A 337 23.49 -2.50 25.90
C LYS A 337 23.82 -3.80 26.64
N SER A 338 23.65 -3.83 27.96
CA SER A 338 23.89 -5.03 28.78
C SER A 338 23.00 -6.19 28.36
N VAL A 339 21.71 -5.94 28.15
CA VAL A 339 20.73 -6.97 27.76
C VAL A 339 21.04 -7.53 26.37
N ILE A 340 21.48 -6.71 25.41
CA ILE A 340 21.90 -7.18 24.09
C ILE A 340 23.14 -8.09 24.20
N GLU A 341 24.13 -7.70 25.00
CA GLU A 341 25.34 -8.51 25.21
C GLU A 341 25.01 -9.86 25.87
N GLU A 342 24.15 -9.87 26.89
CA GLU A 342 23.66 -11.08 27.55
C GLU A 342 22.89 -11.97 26.58
N TYR A 343 21.93 -11.42 25.85
CA TYR A 343 21.12 -12.15 24.88
C TYR A 343 21.97 -12.78 23.78
N THR A 344 22.96 -12.05 23.27
CA THR A 344 23.91 -12.55 22.25
C THR A 344 24.73 -13.72 22.79
N LYS A 345 25.23 -13.64 24.03
CA LYS A 345 25.94 -14.75 24.69
C LYS A 345 25.05 -15.98 24.84
N VAL A 346 23.78 -15.81 25.22
CA VAL A 346 22.81 -16.90 25.34
C VAL A 346 22.57 -17.56 23.98
N ILE A 347 22.34 -16.79 22.92
CA ILE A 347 22.17 -17.34 21.56
C ILE A 347 23.38 -18.15 21.12
N ILE A 348 24.59 -17.60 21.27
CA ILE A 348 25.83 -18.28 20.85
C ILE A 348 25.95 -19.63 21.57
N ARG A 349 25.77 -19.62 22.89
CA ARG A 349 25.81 -20.85 23.70
C ARG A 349 24.74 -21.86 23.28
N THR A 350 23.48 -21.44 23.15
CA THR A 350 22.38 -22.33 22.74
C THR A 350 22.64 -22.90 21.34
N SER A 351 23.15 -22.11 20.40
CA SER A 351 23.55 -22.56 19.06
C SER A 351 24.63 -23.64 19.13
N ASP A 352 25.67 -23.43 19.94
CA ASP A 352 26.76 -24.39 20.07
C ASP A 352 26.32 -25.68 20.77
N ASP A 353 25.46 -25.57 21.79
CA ASP A 353 24.80 -26.71 22.44
C ASP A 353 23.94 -27.51 21.44
N MET A 354 23.20 -26.83 20.55
CA MET A 354 22.42 -27.48 19.49
C MET A 354 23.29 -28.22 18.47
N LYS A 355 24.42 -27.64 18.05
CA LYS A 355 25.39 -28.31 17.17
C LYS A 355 25.96 -29.57 17.83
N LEU A 356 26.35 -29.46 19.11
CA LEU A 356 26.86 -30.60 19.88
C LEU A 356 25.80 -31.70 20.06
N ALA A 357 24.52 -31.34 20.25
CA ALA A 357 23.43 -32.30 20.32
C ALA A 357 23.19 -33.03 18.99
N GLN A 358 23.24 -32.33 17.85
CA GLN A 358 23.15 -32.94 16.51
C GLN A 358 24.33 -33.88 16.21
N ILE A 359 25.52 -33.58 16.72
CA ILE A 359 26.71 -34.45 16.58
C ILE A 359 26.56 -35.72 17.44
N LYS A 360 25.96 -35.63 18.63
CA LYS A 360 25.74 -36.78 19.53
C LYS A 360 24.58 -37.69 19.12
N TYR A 361 23.55 -37.13 18.49
CA TYR A 361 22.40 -37.85 17.97
C TYR A 361 22.15 -37.42 16.52
N PRO A 362 22.94 -37.94 15.55
CA PRO A 362 22.67 -37.66 14.16
C PRO A 362 21.25 -38.16 13.87
N VAL A 363 20.38 -37.24 13.45
CA VAL A 363 19.05 -37.60 12.95
C VAL A 363 19.31 -38.55 11.79
N MET A 364 19.02 -39.84 11.99
CA MET A 364 18.97 -40.79 10.88
C MET A 364 17.87 -40.30 9.97
N ASN A 365 18.26 -39.60 8.90
CA ASN A 365 17.37 -39.25 7.81
C ASN A 365 16.77 -40.55 7.29
N GLN A 366 15.53 -40.85 7.69
CA GLN A 366 14.71 -41.83 7.01
C GLN A 366 14.36 -41.20 5.66
N SER A 367 15.15 -41.55 4.66
CA SER A 367 14.77 -41.40 3.27
C SER A 367 13.56 -42.29 2.99
N ASN A 368 12.40 -41.67 2.80
CA ASN A 368 11.26 -42.20 2.06
C ASN A 368 10.66 -41.07 1.22
#